data_AF-A0A975QNQ1-F1
#
_entry.id   AF-A0A975QNQ1-F1
#
_cell.length_a   1.000
_cell.length_b   1.000
_cell.length_c   1.000
_cell.angle_alpha   90.00
_cell.angle_beta   90.00
_cell.angle_gamma   90.00
#
_symmetry.space_group_name_H-M   'P 1'
#
loop_
_entity.id
_entity.type
_entity.pdbx_description
1 polymer ?
#
loop_
_entity_poly.entity_id
_entity_poly.type
_entity_poly.pdbx_seq_one_letter_code
_entity_poly.pdbx_strand_id
1 'polypeptide(L)'
;MKYKFKGLRYVTRGIVSTIDCNVINQIWSVLDDFVTSNIIEPDYLQIFKLITKKVAGEYILVIKHEQEVPEYLNNEAYTSKILQSINEKVYIISDYDENGKEYSTMLLASEY
;
A
#
# COMPACT_ATOMS: atom_id res chain seq x y z
N MET A 1 -9.09 -18.95 1.68
CA MET A 1 -9.89 -17.90 1.00
C MET A 1 -8.97 -17.12 0.08
N LYS A 2 -9.48 -16.52 -1.00
CA LYS A 2 -8.67 -15.75 -1.95
C LYS A 2 -8.99 -14.26 -1.75
N TYR A 3 -7.99 -13.49 -1.36
CA TYR A 3 -8.10 -12.04 -1.16
C TYR A 3 -8.17 -11.33 -2.50
N LYS A 4 -8.97 -10.27 -2.59
CA LYS A 4 -9.15 -9.49 -3.82
C LYS A 4 -8.96 -8.01 -3.58
N PHE A 5 -9.01 -7.53 -2.33
CA PHE A 5 -8.90 -6.12 -1.98
C PHE A 5 -9.92 -5.22 -2.71
N LYS A 6 -11.07 -5.80 -3.10
CA LYS A 6 -12.18 -5.10 -3.79
C LYS A 6 -13.33 -4.76 -2.83
N GLY A 7 -13.14 -5.05 -1.55
CA GLY A 7 -14.06 -4.76 -0.46
C GLY A 7 -14.10 -3.29 -0.05
N LEU A 8 -14.69 -3.03 1.11
CA LEU A 8 -14.63 -1.69 1.73
C LEU A 8 -13.19 -1.34 2.10
N ARG A 9 -12.78 -0.10 1.85
CA ARG A 9 -11.42 0.37 2.16
C ARG A 9 -11.45 1.38 3.30
N TYR A 10 -10.62 1.12 4.29
CA TYR A 10 -10.44 1.97 5.46
C TYR A 10 -8.98 2.41 5.56
N VAL A 11 -8.77 3.56 6.17
CA VAL A 11 -7.44 4.11 6.48
C VAL A 11 -7.43 4.48 7.96
N THR A 12 -6.33 4.21 8.66
CA THR A 12 -6.18 4.63 10.06
C THR A 12 -5.99 6.14 10.16
N ARG A 13 -6.17 6.67 11.38
CA ARG A 13 -5.86 8.06 11.66
C ARG A 13 -4.37 8.37 11.46
N GLY A 14 -3.47 7.44 11.81
CA GLY A 14 -2.04 7.61 11.60
C GLY A 14 -1.68 7.79 10.13
N ILE A 15 -2.30 7.02 9.23
CA ILE A 15 -2.11 7.21 7.78
C ILE A 15 -2.55 8.61 7.34
N VAL A 16 -3.76 9.03 7.70
CA VAL A 16 -4.32 10.33 7.27
C VAL A 16 -3.53 11.52 7.83
N SER A 17 -2.94 11.39 9.02
CA SER A 17 -2.11 12.45 9.61
C SER A 17 -0.70 12.54 9.02
N THR A 18 -0.20 11.46 8.41
CA THR A 18 1.21 11.33 8.04
C THR A 18 1.43 11.35 6.52
N ILE A 19 0.47 10.84 5.75
CA ILE A 19 0.60 10.60 4.31
C ILE A 19 -0.44 11.45 3.56
N ASP A 20 0.03 12.19 2.56
CA ASP A 20 -0.84 12.99 1.69
C ASP A 20 -1.90 12.12 0.99
N CYS A 21 -3.11 12.66 0.82
CA CYS A 21 -4.23 11.91 0.25
C CYS A 21 -3.95 11.41 -1.17
N ASN A 22 -3.14 12.11 -1.97
CA ASN A 22 -2.74 11.66 -3.30
C ASN A 22 -1.85 10.42 -3.23
N VAL A 23 -0.95 10.37 -2.24
CA VAL A 23 -0.09 9.20 -2.01
C VAL A 23 -0.91 8.02 -1.49
N ILE A 24 -1.88 8.25 -0.60
CA ILE A 24 -2.83 7.22 -0.15
C ILE A 24 -3.57 6.62 -1.35
N ASN A 25 -4.15 7.47 -2.21
CA ASN A 25 -4.85 7.04 -3.43
C ASN A 25 -3.90 6.30 -4.39
N GLN A 26 -2.67 6.77 -4.52
CA GLN A 26 -1.66 6.13 -5.36
C GLN A 26 -1.32 4.71 -4.88
N ILE A 27 -1.17 4.50 -3.57
CA ILE A 27 -0.89 3.16 -3.00
C ILE A 27 -2.06 2.21 -3.30
N TRP A 28 -3.30 2.66 -3.13
CA TRP A 28 -4.48 1.87 -3.48
C TRP A 28 -4.54 1.53 -4.98
N SER A 29 -4.22 2.51 -5.84
CA SER A 29 -4.18 2.30 -7.29
C SER A 29 -3.13 1.27 -7.68
N VAL A 30 -1.93 1.32 -7.09
CA VAL A 30 -0.88 0.33 -7.34
C VAL A 30 -1.35 -1.07 -6.94
N LEU A 31 -2.01 -1.22 -5.78
CA LEU A 31 -2.57 -2.51 -5.37
C LEU A 31 -3.67 -2.99 -6.32
N ASP A 32 -4.55 -2.09 -6.78
CA ASP A 32 -5.59 -2.41 -7.75
C ASP A 32 -5.03 -2.90 -9.07
N ASP A 33 -3.98 -2.25 -9.57
CA ASP A 33 -3.30 -2.60 -10.82
C ASP A 33 -2.67 -3.99 -10.70
N PHE A 34 -2.06 -4.31 -9.56
CA PHE A 34 -1.49 -5.62 -9.27
C PHE A 34 -2.52 -6.74 -9.27
N VAL A 35 -3.60 -6.55 -8.54
CA VAL A 35 -4.63 -7.58 -8.41
C VAL A 35 -5.40 -7.73 -9.71
N THR A 36 -5.71 -6.63 -10.40
CA THR A 36 -6.52 -6.66 -11.63
C THR A 36 -5.73 -7.21 -12.83
N SER A 37 -4.43 -6.92 -12.91
CA SER A 37 -3.56 -7.43 -13.97
C SER A 37 -3.05 -8.85 -13.71
N ASN A 38 -3.45 -9.49 -12.60
CA ASN A 38 -2.92 -10.77 -12.12
C ASN A 38 -1.39 -10.81 -12.06
N ILE A 39 -0.75 -9.68 -11.74
CA ILE A 39 0.71 -9.60 -11.53
C ILE A 39 1.09 -10.38 -10.28
N ILE A 40 0.22 -10.36 -9.27
CA ILE A 40 0.37 -11.09 -8.01
C ILE A 40 -0.86 -11.95 -7.73
N GLU A 41 -0.67 -13.03 -6.98
CA GLU A 41 -1.74 -13.69 -6.24
C GLU A 41 -1.68 -13.18 -4.79
N PRO A 42 -2.57 -12.25 -4.39
CA PRO A 42 -2.40 -11.54 -3.13
C PRO A 42 -2.75 -12.42 -1.93
N ASP A 43 -1.89 -12.37 -0.92
CA ASP A 43 -2.21 -12.83 0.44
C ASP A 43 -3.03 -11.77 1.22
N TYR A 44 -3.22 -11.97 2.52
CA TYR A 44 -3.99 -11.06 3.36
C TYR A 44 -3.24 -9.77 3.73
N LEU A 45 -1.91 -9.72 3.59
CA LEU A 45 -1.03 -8.65 4.05
C LEU A 45 -0.16 -8.08 2.92
N GLN A 46 -0.49 -6.87 2.50
CA GLN A 46 0.26 -6.16 1.47
C GLN A 46 1.11 -5.07 2.11
N ILE A 47 2.40 -5.04 1.78
CA ILE A 47 3.39 -4.17 2.41
C ILE A 47 3.89 -3.15 1.38
N PHE A 48 3.82 -1.87 1.73
CA PHE A 48 4.33 -0.78 0.92
C PHE A 48 5.40 -0.01 1.68
N LYS A 49 6.61 0.07 1.13
CA LYS A 49 7.70 0.92 1.65
C LYS A 49 7.76 2.19 0.82
N LEU A 50 7.50 3.32 1.47
CA LEU A 50 7.57 4.66 0.90
C LEU A 50 8.97 5.23 1.18
N ILE A 51 9.67 5.63 0.13
CA ILE A 51 11.04 6.16 0.23
C ILE A 51 11.12 7.46 -0.53
N THR A 52 11.58 8.53 0.10
CA THR A 52 11.84 9.78 -0.61
C THR A 52 13.26 9.83 -1.14
N LYS A 53 13.40 10.12 -2.43
CA LYS A 53 14.67 10.48 -3.07
C LYS A 53 14.64 11.95 -3.47
N LYS A 54 15.75 12.66 -3.26
CA LYS A 54 15.90 14.03 -3.76
C LYS A 54 16.66 14.00 -5.08
N VAL A 55 16.02 14.46 -6.17
CA VAL A 55 16.61 14.45 -7.53
C VAL A 55 16.43 15.84 -8.13
N ALA A 56 17.54 16.48 -8.53
CA ALA A 56 17.53 17.82 -9.12
C ALA A 56 16.75 18.87 -8.30
N GLY A 57 16.79 18.78 -6.96
CA GLY A 57 16.08 19.70 -6.05
C GLY A 57 14.65 19.27 -5.70
N GLU A 58 14.08 18.32 -6.42
CA GLU A 58 12.71 17.84 -6.24
C GLU A 58 12.65 16.60 -5.34
N TYR A 59 11.54 16.42 -4.61
CA TYR A 59 11.27 15.19 -3.88
C TYR A 59 10.52 14.20 -4.79
N ILE A 60 11.10 13.02 -4.94
CA ILE A 60 10.56 11.90 -5.70
C ILE A 60 10.22 10.79 -4.71
N LEU A 61 8.96 10.43 -4.63
CA LEU A 61 8.51 9.23 -3.94
C LEU A 61 8.93 8.00 -4.72
N VAL A 62 9.44 7.00 -4.03
CA VAL A 62 9.64 5.65 -4.52
C VAL A 62 8.78 4.73 -3.67
N ILE A 63 7.82 4.04 -4.29
CA ILE A 63 6.96 3.05 -3.62
C ILE A 63 7.49 1.67 -3.98
N LYS A 64 7.85 0.88 -2.96
CA LYS A 64 8.19 -0.53 -3.11
C LYS A 64 7.10 -1.40 -2.53
N HIS A 65 6.74 -2.47 -3.23
CA HIS A 65 5.74 -3.43 -2.79
C HIS A 65 6.38 -4.77 -2.40
N GLU A 66 5.86 -5.34 -1.32
CA GLU A 66 6.20 -6.65 -0.78
C GLU A 66 4.90 -7.32 -0.28
N GLN A 67 4.88 -8.64 -0.17
CA GLN A 67 3.80 -9.43 0.44
C GLN A 67 4.39 -10.51 1.35
N GLU A 68 3.59 -11.10 2.24
CA GLU A 68 4.06 -12.12 3.19
C GLU A 68 4.38 -13.45 2.49
N VAL A 69 3.62 -13.83 1.47
CA VAL A 69 3.78 -15.10 0.75
C VAL A 69 3.71 -14.91 -0.78
N PRO A 70 4.67 -15.44 -1.56
CA PRO A 70 5.86 -16.18 -1.12
C PRO A 70 6.85 -15.23 -0.42
N GLU A 71 7.66 -15.81 0.48
CA GLU A 71 8.47 -15.13 1.51
C GLU A 71 9.41 -14.02 0.99
N TYR A 72 9.56 -13.82 -0.32
CA TYR A 72 10.17 -12.61 -0.90
C TYR A 72 9.94 -12.50 -2.42
N LEU A 73 8.84 -11.87 -2.85
CA LEU A 73 8.73 -11.28 -4.19
C LEU A 73 8.74 -9.76 -4.06
N ASN A 74 9.95 -9.19 -4.04
CA ASN A 74 10.19 -7.75 -3.93
C ASN A 74 10.51 -7.21 -5.32
N ASN A 75 9.48 -6.93 -6.11
CA ASN A 75 9.63 -6.27 -7.38
C ASN A 75 8.49 -5.29 -7.50
N GLU A 76 8.81 -4.02 -7.29
CA GLU A 76 8.50 -2.92 -8.19
C GLU A 76 8.80 -1.58 -7.50
N ALA A 77 9.21 -0.59 -8.28
CA ALA A 77 9.56 0.74 -7.80
C ALA A 77 8.75 1.76 -8.60
N TYR A 78 7.63 2.21 -8.05
CA TYR A 78 6.84 3.29 -8.65
C TYR A 78 7.41 4.63 -8.22
N THR A 79 7.49 5.58 -9.14
CA THR A 79 8.00 6.91 -8.83
C THR A 79 7.02 8.01 -9.18
N SER A 80 6.80 8.93 -8.25
CA SER A 80 5.97 10.13 -8.45
C SER A 80 6.62 11.33 -7.75
N LYS A 81 6.31 12.54 -8.22
CA LYS A 81 6.73 13.76 -7.50
C LYS A 81 5.86 13.95 -6.26
N ILE A 82 6.48 14.35 -5.15
CA ILE A 82 5.79 14.67 -3.90
C ILE A 82 6.21 16.04 -3.39
N LEU A 83 5.33 16.69 -2.63
CA LEU A 83 5.58 18.01 -2.06
C LEU A 83 6.43 17.96 -0.79
N GLN A 84 6.34 16.86 -0.04
CA GLN A 84 6.99 16.67 1.25
C GLN A 84 7.60 15.27 1.33
N SER A 85 8.70 15.13 2.08
CA SER A 85 9.36 13.83 2.24
C SER A 85 8.53 12.87 3.09
N ILE A 86 8.35 11.66 2.59
CA ILE A 86 7.66 10.55 3.26
C ILE A 86 8.62 9.35 3.27
N ASN A 87 8.86 8.76 4.44
CA ASN A 87 9.71 7.58 4.62
C ASN A 87 9.04 6.60 5.59
N GLU A 88 7.88 6.10 5.20
CA GLU A 88 7.03 5.25 6.03
C GLU A 88 6.91 3.84 5.45
N LYS A 89 6.62 2.88 6.34
CA LYS A 89 6.18 1.55 5.95
C LYS A 89 4.69 1.45 6.23
N VAL A 90 3.92 1.07 5.22
CA VAL A 90 2.46 0.97 5.24
C VAL A 90 2.06 -0.48 5.04
N TYR A 91 1.08 -0.93 5.81
CA TYR A 91 0.42 -2.22 5.62
C TYR A 91 -0.99 -1.99 5.07
N ILE A 92 -1.44 -2.91 4.23
CA ILE A 92 -2.84 -3.06 3.86
C ILE A 92 -3.24 -4.49 4.19
N ILE A 93 -4.12 -4.63 5.16
CA ILE A 93 -4.62 -5.92 5.64
C ILE A 93 -6.03 -6.11 5.11
N SER A 94 -6.33 -7.27 4.53
CA SER A 94 -7.68 -7.66 4.12
C SER A 94 -8.23 -8.75 5.03
N ASP A 95 -9.51 -8.63 5.39
CA ASP A 95 -10.24 -9.60 6.21
C ASP A 95 -11.72 -9.64 5.76
N TYR A 96 -12.51 -10.53 6.37
CA TYR A 96 -13.93 -10.71 6.06
C TYR A 96 -14.79 -10.44 7.31
N ASP A 97 -15.89 -9.71 7.13
CA ASP A 97 -16.87 -9.53 8.20
C ASP A 97 -17.69 -10.80 8.47
N GLU A 98 -18.57 -10.75 9.48
CA GLU A 98 -19.45 -11.86 9.85
C GLU A 98 -20.38 -12.34 8.71
N ASN A 99 -20.60 -11.51 7.69
CA ASN A 99 -21.39 -11.82 6.50
C ASN A 99 -20.53 -12.30 5.32
N GLY A 100 -19.22 -12.48 5.53
CA GLY A 100 -18.27 -12.88 4.49
C GLY A 100 -17.96 -11.77 3.49
N LYS A 101 -18.22 -10.50 3.83
CA LYS A 101 -17.85 -9.35 2.98
C LYS A 101 -16.42 -8.94 3.29
N GLU A 102 -15.60 -8.90 2.23
CA GLU A 102 -14.22 -8.43 2.34
C GLU A 102 -14.17 -6.94 2.71
N TYR A 103 -13.24 -6.59 3.59
CA TYR A 103 -12.82 -5.23 3.86
C TYR A 103 -11.32 -5.17 4.04
N SER A 104 -10.71 -4.03 3.73
CA SER A 104 -9.28 -3.83 3.81
C SER A 104 -8.97 -2.55 4.58
N THR A 105 -7.94 -2.59 5.42
CA THR A 105 -7.50 -1.46 6.25
C THR A 105 -6.05 -1.13 5.92
N MET A 106 -5.78 0.12 5.58
CA MET A 106 -4.43 0.67 5.44
C MET A 106 -4.00 1.31 6.76
N LEU A 107 -2.82 0.93 7.24
CA LEU A 107 -2.25 1.39 8.51
C LEU A 107 -0.74 1.58 8.40
N LEU A 108 -0.17 2.44 9.25
CA LEU A 108 1.28 2.54 9.39
C LEU A 108 1.80 1.26 10.05
N ALA A 109 3.02 0.84 9.68
CA ALA A 109 3.66 -0.31 10.31
C ALA A 109 3.90 -0.12 11.81
N SER A 110 3.92 1.11 12.30
CA SER A 110 4.01 1.46 13.72
C SER A 110 2.68 1.32 14.47
N GLU A 111 1.56 1.12 13.76
CA GLU A 111 0.23 0.89 14.34
C GLU A 111 -0.14 -0.61 14.42
N TYR A 112 0.71 -1.49 13.88
CA TYR A 112 0.54 -2.95 13.88
C TYR A 112 1.28 -3.57 15.07
#